data_AF-A0A3B0C198-F1
#
_entry.id   AF-A0A3B0C198-F1
#
_cell.length_a   1.000
_cell.length_b   1.000
_cell.length_c   1.000
_cell.angle_alpha   90.00
_cell.angle_beta   90.00
_cell.angle_gamma   90.00
#
_symmetry.space_group_name_H-M   'P 1'
#
loop_
_entity.id
_entity.type
_entity.pdbx_description
1 polymer ?
#
loop_
_entity_poly.entity_id
_entity_poly.type
_entity_poly.pdbx_seq_one_letter_code
_entity_poly.pdbx_strand_id
1 'polypeptide(L)'
;MRGLDYVFRKPSLLKTETLPNTVYIEYTFKIHPLQPASEILIAELGQLGFESFVETQEGVLAYLQKQDWKEAILDSIFILKNPDFKISYRSKEIEQENWNVTWERNFNPIQVDDLCTVRAPFHEKSNSKYDIVIEPKMSFGTGHHETTHMMLQHILAHNFEGKSVLDMGTGTGVLAILAEMKGAIDIDAIDIDHWCYLNALENVERNGCHHIQVLEGDSSTIPHHKEYDIVLANINRNILLKDISVYANCLKRNGLLFLSGFYYDDIIVISAKCIEVGLKFEKNIEKNNWVAVKYVFWNIFKFMVKNLVMSTKEKISEELLLEEETIKPNEIILFNDDVNTFEHVIETLIDVCDHSPVQAEQCSLIVHYNGKCTVKTGDYKDLEPRCSRLLQAGLSAEIV
;
A
#
# COMPACT_ATOMS: atom_id res chain seq x y z
N MET A 1 35.40 8.41 37.48
CA MET A 1 34.79 7.64 38.58
C MET A 1 33.40 8.24 38.82
N ARG A 2 32.24 7.62 38.68
CA ARG A 2 31.72 6.28 38.35
C ARG A 2 30.43 6.59 37.53
N GLY A 3 30.11 6.00 36.39
CA GLY A 3 29.88 4.56 36.19
C GLY A 3 28.51 4.18 36.76
N LEU A 4 27.41 4.44 36.03
CA LEU A 4 26.08 3.88 36.32
C LEU A 4 25.85 2.76 35.29
N ASP A 5 26.22 1.55 35.69
CA ASP A 5 25.98 0.32 34.95
C ASP A 5 24.49 -0.02 34.99
N TYR A 6 23.81 0.10 33.86
CA TYR A 6 22.53 -0.57 33.64
C TYR A 6 22.79 -2.04 33.33
N VAL A 7 22.67 -2.88 34.35
CA VAL A 7 22.69 -4.34 34.20
C VAL A 7 21.40 -4.78 33.54
N PHE A 8 21.44 -4.99 32.22
CA PHE A 8 20.42 -5.76 31.52
C PHE A 8 20.45 -7.20 32.06
N ARG A 9 19.44 -7.59 32.83
CA ARG A 9 19.17 -9.00 33.11
C ARG A 9 18.79 -9.64 31.77
N LYS A 10 19.58 -10.63 31.33
CA LYS A 10 19.19 -11.58 30.28
C LYS A 10 17.75 -12.06 30.55
N PRO A 11 16.87 -12.15 29.55
CA PRO A 11 15.68 -12.97 29.69
C PRO A 11 16.19 -14.41 29.89
N SER A 12 16.07 -14.91 31.11
CA SER A 12 16.14 -16.33 31.37
C SER A 12 15.10 -16.99 30.46
N LEU A 13 15.52 -18.01 29.72
CA LEU A 13 14.63 -19.00 29.10
C LEU A 13 13.61 -19.44 30.17
N LEU A 14 12.45 -18.79 30.17
CA LEU A 14 11.27 -19.28 30.86
C LEU A 14 10.92 -20.54 30.09
N LYS A 15 11.28 -21.68 30.68
CA LYS A 15 10.55 -22.92 30.48
C LYS A 15 9.08 -22.54 30.46
N THR A 16 8.37 -23.02 29.46
CA THR A 16 6.91 -23.05 29.39
C THR A 16 6.38 -23.78 30.62
N GLU A 17 6.31 -23.08 31.76
CA GLU A 17 5.31 -23.38 32.76
C GLU A 17 3.99 -23.11 32.06
N THR A 18 3.26 -24.19 31.79
CA THR A 18 1.85 -24.13 31.45
C THR A 18 1.19 -23.21 32.47
N LEU A 19 0.85 -21.99 32.07
CA LEU A 19 -0.03 -21.13 32.84
C LEU A 19 -1.24 -22.00 33.21
N PRO A 20 -1.64 -22.08 34.49
CA PRO A 20 -2.83 -22.81 34.85
C PRO A 20 -3.97 -22.30 33.96
N ASN A 21 -4.78 -23.20 33.38
CA ASN A 21 -5.96 -22.80 32.60
C ASN A 21 -6.78 -21.84 33.48
N THR A 22 -6.68 -20.53 33.21
CA THR A 22 -7.42 -19.53 33.98
C THR A 22 -8.86 -19.64 33.53
N VAL A 23 -9.68 -20.30 34.34
CA VAL A 23 -11.11 -20.37 34.09
C VAL A 23 -11.72 -19.10 34.65
N TYR A 24 -12.62 -18.47 33.90
CA TYR A 24 -13.39 -17.31 34.31
C TYR A 24 -14.87 -17.69 34.47
N ILE A 25 -15.58 -16.96 35.32
CA ILE A 25 -17.03 -16.92 35.32
C ILE A 25 -17.46 -15.64 34.62
N GLU A 26 -18.16 -15.77 33.50
CA GLU A 26 -18.84 -14.67 32.83
C GLU A 26 -20.25 -14.55 33.42
N TYR A 27 -20.58 -13.36 33.92
CA TYR A 27 -21.95 -12.99 34.25
C TYR A 27 -22.52 -12.09 33.15
N THR A 28 -23.70 -12.44 32.64
CA THR A 28 -24.50 -11.54 31.80
C THR A 28 -25.62 -10.94 32.63
N PHE A 29 -25.58 -9.62 32.85
CA PHE A 29 -26.63 -8.85 33.50
C PHE A 29 -27.50 -8.16 32.44
N LYS A 30 -28.82 -8.32 32.54
CA LYS A 30 -29.81 -7.51 31.82
C LYS A 30 -30.43 -6.51 32.79
N ILE A 31 -30.46 -5.24 32.42
CA ILE A 31 -30.68 -4.11 33.33
C ILE A 31 -31.74 -3.16 32.77
N HIS A 32 -32.74 -2.79 33.58
CA HIS A 32 -33.72 -1.77 33.20
C HIS A 32 -34.21 -0.94 34.42
N PRO A 33 -34.20 0.40 34.35
CA PRO A 33 -33.59 1.23 33.31
C PRO A 33 -32.07 1.04 33.25
N LEU A 34 -31.48 1.15 32.05
CA LEU A 34 -30.05 0.84 31.82
C LEU A 34 -29.12 1.78 32.60
N GLN A 35 -29.46 3.07 32.63
CA GLN A 35 -28.74 4.08 33.38
C GLN A 35 -29.63 4.72 34.44
N PRO A 36 -29.11 5.01 35.64
CA PRO A 36 -27.70 4.89 36.05
C PRO A 36 -27.29 3.48 36.55
N ALA A 37 -28.16 2.49 36.37
CA ALA A 37 -27.98 1.18 37.01
C ALA A 37 -26.73 0.40 36.58
N SER A 38 -26.31 0.55 35.32
CA SER A 38 -25.12 -0.13 34.81
C SER A 38 -23.84 0.37 35.48
N GLU A 39 -23.70 1.69 35.65
CA GLU A 39 -22.56 2.31 36.33
C GLU A 39 -22.46 1.87 37.79
N ILE A 40 -23.59 1.89 38.51
CA ILE A 40 -23.66 1.47 39.91
C ILE A 40 -23.33 -0.01 40.04
N LEU A 41 -23.87 -0.86 39.15
CA LEU A 41 -23.61 -2.29 39.16
C LEU A 41 -22.12 -2.60 38.89
N ILE A 42 -21.49 -1.94 37.91
CA ILE A 42 -20.06 -2.11 37.63
C ILE A 42 -19.22 -1.71 38.85
N ALA A 43 -19.55 -0.59 39.49
CA ALA A 43 -18.85 -0.12 40.68
C ALA A 43 -18.93 -1.11 41.86
N GLU A 44 -20.12 -1.68 42.11
CA GLU A 44 -20.30 -2.68 43.17
C GLU A 44 -19.62 -4.02 42.82
N LEU A 45 -19.71 -4.48 41.57
CA LEU A 45 -19.05 -5.72 41.12
C LEU A 45 -17.52 -5.62 41.20
N GLY A 46 -16.94 -4.45 40.89
CA GLY A 46 -15.50 -4.22 41.00
C GLY A 46 -14.97 -4.42 42.42
N GLN A 47 -15.77 -4.14 43.45
CA GLN A 47 -15.40 -4.40 44.85
C GLN A 47 -15.38 -5.88 45.21
N LEU A 48 -16.04 -6.73 44.41
CA LEU A 48 -16.14 -8.17 44.64
C LEU A 48 -15.15 -8.98 43.79
N GLY A 49 -14.17 -8.32 43.17
CA GLY A 49 -13.09 -8.97 42.42
C GLY A 49 -13.38 -9.23 40.95
N PHE A 50 -14.46 -8.67 40.39
CA PHE A 50 -14.66 -8.65 38.95
C PHE A 50 -13.60 -7.74 38.29
N GLU A 51 -12.93 -8.26 37.28
CA GLU A 51 -11.71 -7.65 36.70
C GLU A 51 -11.98 -6.96 35.36
N SER A 52 -13.05 -7.35 34.66
CA SER A 52 -13.38 -6.84 33.33
C SER A 52 -14.88 -6.70 33.15
N PHE A 53 -15.27 -5.68 32.40
CA PHE A 53 -16.66 -5.32 32.14
C PHE A 53 -16.83 -4.93 30.66
N VAL A 54 -17.92 -5.39 30.05
CA VAL A 54 -18.33 -4.96 28.71
C VAL A 54 -19.76 -4.48 28.79
N GLU A 55 -19.99 -3.20 28.55
CA GLU A 55 -21.33 -2.65 28.41
C GLU A 55 -21.99 -3.14 27.12
N THR A 56 -23.27 -3.45 27.20
CA THR A 56 -24.08 -3.94 26.08
C THR A 56 -25.35 -3.11 25.98
N GLN A 57 -26.08 -3.22 24.87
CA GLN A 57 -27.33 -2.50 24.68
C GLN A 57 -28.41 -2.85 25.72
N GLU A 58 -28.31 -4.01 26.38
CA GLU A 58 -29.30 -4.52 27.34
C GLU A 58 -28.79 -4.58 28.79
N GLY A 59 -27.52 -4.24 29.06
CA GLY A 59 -26.91 -4.35 30.39
C GLY A 59 -25.39 -4.52 30.33
N VAL A 60 -24.82 -5.42 31.16
CA VAL A 60 -23.36 -5.53 31.36
C VAL A 60 -22.93 -7.00 31.35
N LEU A 61 -21.83 -7.30 30.66
CA LEU A 61 -21.06 -8.52 30.86
C LEU A 61 -19.95 -8.25 31.88
N ALA A 62 -19.77 -9.12 32.87
CA ALA A 62 -18.74 -8.99 33.88
C ALA A 62 -17.98 -10.30 34.05
N TYR A 63 -16.66 -10.21 34.23
CA TYR A 63 -15.76 -11.36 34.28
C TYR A 63 -14.98 -11.40 35.60
N LEU A 64 -14.86 -12.58 36.17
CA LEU A 64 -14.17 -12.86 37.43
C LEU A 64 -13.46 -14.21 37.30
N GLN A 65 -12.26 -14.33 37.86
CA GLN A 65 -11.54 -15.60 37.87
C GLN A 65 -12.27 -16.65 38.72
N LYS A 66 -12.35 -17.89 38.22
CA LYS A 66 -13.05 -19.00 38.88
C LYS A 66 -12.53 -19.25 40.29
N GLN A 67 -11.23 -19.03 40.54
CA GLN A 67 -10.62 -19.19 41.86
C GLN A 67 -11.16 -18.20 42.91
N ASP A 68 -11.60 -17.02 42.46
CA ASP A 68 -12.16 -15.96 43.31
C ASP A 68 -13.69 -16.02 43.38
N TRP A 69 -14.30 -16.92 42.60
CA TRP A 69 -15.74 -17.12 42.55
C TRP A 69 -16.30 -17.89 43.74
N LYS A 70 -17.46 -17.42 44.22
CA LYS A 70 -18.25 -18.04 45.28
C LYS A 70 -19.71 -18.02 44.87
N GLU A 71 -20.47 -19.05 45.24
CA GLU A 71 -21.89 -19.17 44.87
C GLU A 71 -22.73 -17.96 45.33
N ALA A 72 -22.43 -17.43 46.51
CA ALA A 72 -23.08 -16.25 47.11
C ALA A 72 -22.40 -14.90 46.75
N ILE A 73 -21.56 -14.84 45.70
CA ILE A 73 -20.76 -13.64 45.40
C ILE A 73 -21.61 -12.40 45.12
N LEU A 74 -22.85 -12.56 44.63
CA LEU A 74 -23.73 -11.44 44.33
C LEU A 74 -24.63 -11.01 45.51
N ASP A 75 -24.62 -11.73 46.63
CA ASP A 75 -25.54 -11.47 47.75
C ASP A 75 -25.30 -10.10 48.40
N SER A 76 -24.09 -9.56 48.29
CA SER A 76 -23.70 -8.25 48.80
C SER A 76 -23.97 -7.09 47.83
N ILE A 77 -24.42 -7.36 46.59
CA ILE A 77 -24.74 -6.31 45.62
C ILE A 77 -26.10 -5.70 45.97
N PHE A 78 -26.09 -4.43 46.36
CA PHE A 78 -27.27 -3.71 46.82
C PHE A 78 -28.20 -3.36 45.67
N ILE A 79 -27.64 -2.98 44.51
CA ILE A 79 -28.48 -2.58 43.37
C ILE A 79 -29.36 -3.72 42.84
N LEU A 80 -28.96 -4.99 43.00
CA LEU A 80 -29.78 -6.15 42.63
C LEU A 80 -31.05 -6.28 43.50
N LYS A 81 -31.07 -5.68 44.69
CA LYS A 81 -32.19 -5.71 45.64
C LYS A 81 -33.04 -4.44 45.59
N ASN A 82 -32.63 -3.45 44.80
CA ASN A 82 -33.33 -2.18 44.71
C ASN A 82 -34.56 -2.32 43.81
N PRO A 83 -35.79 -2.07 44.30
CA PRO A 83 -37.01 -2.22 43.52
C PRO A 83 -37.14 -1.24 42.34
N ASP A 84 -36.36 -0.15 42.33
CA ASP A 84 -36.36 0.85 41.26
C ASP A 84 -35.64 0.33 39.99
N PHE A 85 -34.87 -0.76 40.10
CA PHE A 85 -34.13 -1.37 39.00
C PHE A 85 -34.54 -2.84 38.80
N LYS A 86 -34.86 -3.21 37.56
CA LYS A 86 -35.08 -4.59 37.15
C LYS A 86 -33.79 -5.15 36.59
N ILE A 87 -33.09 -5.96 37.40
CA ILE A 87 -31.84 -6.61 37.00
C ILE A 87 -32.02 -8.12 37.06
N SER A 88 -31.68 -8.80 35.98
CA SER A 88 -31.62 -10.27 35.92
C SER A 88 -30.24 -10.69 35.44
N TYR A 89 -29.77 -11.85 35.86
CA TYR A 89 -28.46 -12.33 35.47
C TYR A 89 -28.43 -13.83 35.21
N ARG A 90 -27.44 -14.23 34.43
CA ARG A 90 -27.01 -15.63 34.27
C ARG A 90 -25.50 -15.68 34.31
N SER A 91 -24.94 -16.79 34.78
CA SER A 91 -23.51 -17.05 34.68
C SER A 91 -23.22 -18.27 33.83
N LYS A 92 -22.04 -18.28 33.22
CA LYS A 92 -21.43 -19.47 32.63
C LYS A 92 -19.95 -19.50 32.96
N GLU A 93 -19.42 -20.71 33.07
CA GLU A 93 -17.99 -20.92 33.13
C GLU A 93 -17.42 -20.81 31.72
N ILE A 94 -16.38 -20.01 31.55
CA ILE A 94 -15.63 -19.89 30.31
C ILE A 94 -14.17 -20.20 30.63
N GLU A 95 -13.54 -21.04 29.82
CA GLU A 95 -12.08 -21.10 29.84
C GLU A 95 -11.56 -19.77 29.29
N GLN A 96 -10.42 -19.29 29.78
CA GLN A 96 -9.68 -18.25 29.07
C GLN A 96 -9.32 -18.83 27.71
N GLU A 97 -10.16 -18.55 26.71
CA GLU A 97 -9.76 -18.73 25.32
C GLU A 97 -8.52 -17.88 25.16
N ASN A 98 -7.39 -18.57 24.96
CA ASN A 98 -6.15 -17.90 24.65
C ASN A 98 -6.31 -17.35 23.24
N TRP A 99 -6.87 -16.14 23.14
CA TRP A 99 -7.08 -15.44 21.88
C TRP A 99 -5.78 -15.36 21.07
N ASN A 100 -4.61 -15.34 21.74
CA ASN A 100 -3.33 -15.46 21.03
C ASN A 100 -3.21 -16.83 20.35
N VAL A 101 -3.47 -17.96 21.02
CA VAL A 101 -3.44 -19.30 20.39
C VAL A 101 -4.48 -19.43 19.27
N THR A 102 -5.68 -18.88 19.45
CA THR A 102 -6.71 -18.89 18.40
C THR A 102 -6.30 -18.02 17.21
N TRP A 103 -5.64 -16.89 17.44
CA TRP A 103 -5.10 -16.04 16.40
C TRP A 103 -3.89 -16.67 15.70
N GLU A 104 -2.93 -17.24 16.45
CA GLU A 104 -1.76 -17.95 15.96
C GLU A 104 -2.15 -19.14 15.08
N ARG A 105 -3.19 -19.89 15.45
CA ARG A 105 -3.73 -21.00 14.64
C ARG A 105 -4.31 -20.56 13.30
N ASN A 106 -4.80 -19.32 13.21
CA ASN A 106 -5.44 -18.80 12.01
C ASN A 106 -4.49 -17.92 11.17
N PHE A 107 -3.35 -17.51 11.73
CA PHE A 107 -2.32 -16.77 11.03
C PHE A 107 -1.47 -17.76 10.23
N ASN A 108 -1.68 -17.88 8.92
CA ASN A 108 -0.95 -18.86 8.12
C ASN A 108 0.36 -18.27 7.56
N PRO A 109 1.42 -19.08 7.36
CA PRO A 109 2.56 -18.67 6.55
C PRO A 109 2.12 -18.30 5.12
N ILE A 110 2.86 -17.39 4.51
CA ILE A 110 2.62 -16.96 3.14
C ILE A 110 3.74 -17.46 2.28
N GLN A 111 3.39 -18.13 1.19
CA GLN A 111 4.33 -18.57 0.18
C GLN A 111 4.22 -17.67 -1.06
N VAL A 112 5.36 -17.20 -1.55
CA VAL A 112 5.48 -16.35 -2.75
C VAL A 112 6.36 -17.05 -3.78
N ASP A 113 5.77 -17.33 -4.94
CA ASP A 113 6.39 -18.00 -6.09
C ASP A 113 7.17 -19.29 -5.77
N ASP A 114 6.75 -20.04 -4.74
CA ASP A 114 7.44 -21.22 -4.18
C ASP A 114 8.90 -20.99 -3.71
N LEU A 115 9.38 -19.76 -3.78
CA LEU A 115 10.76 -19.39 -3.48
C LEU A 115 10.92 -18.74 -2.12
N CYS A 116 9.92 -17.95 -1.69
CA CYS A 116 9.95 -17.22 -0.43
C CYS A 116 8.78 -17.64 0.46
N THR A 117 9.06 -17.91 1.73
CA THR A 117 8.03 -18.04 2.76
C THR A 117 8.17 -16.90 3.75
N VAL A 118 7.08 -16.19 4.05
CA VAL A 118 6.98 -15.24 5.17
C VAL A 118 6.15 -15.91 6.26
N ARG A 119 6.73 -16.09 7.45
CA ARG A 119 6.08 -16.79 8.56
C ARG A 119 6.28 -16.07 9.90
N ALA A 120 5.37 -16.30 10.83
CA ALA A 120 5.56 -15.92 12.21
C ALA A 120 6.60 -16.81 12.93
N PRO A 121 7.17 -16.35 14.05
CA PRO A 121 8.18 -17.11 14.81
C PRO A 121 7.66 -18.43 15.38
N PHE A 122 6.35 -18.53 15.65
CA PHE A 122 5.70 -19.73 16.16
C PHE A 122 5.43 -20.79 15.06
N HIS A 123 5.64 -20.45 13.79
CA HIS A 123 5.54 -21.42 12.69
C HIS A 123 6.81 -22.26 12.55
N GLU A 124 6.62 -23.51 12.10
CA GLU A 124 7.71 -24.36 11.68
C GLU A 124 8.55 -23.72 10.57
N LYS A 125 9.84 -24.04 10.56
CA LYS A 125 10.77 -23.51 9.57
C LYS A 125 10.39 -23.99 8.17
N SER A 126 10.35 -23.06 7.21
CA SER A 126 10.08 -23.40 5.82
C SER A 126 11.31 -24.01 5.12
N ASN A 127 11.05 -24.83 4.11
CA ASN A 127 12.06 -25.34 3.17
C ASN A 127 12.25 -24.42 1.95
N SER A 128 11.56 -23.28 1.89
CA SER A 128 11.74 -22.28 0.83
C SER A 128 13.16 -21.77 0.77
N LYS A 129 13.59 -21.34 -0.43
CA LYS A 129 14.91 -20.75 -0.65
C LYS A 129 15.15 -19.54 0.24
N TYR A 130 14.12 -18.72 0.42
CA TYR A 130 14.10 -17.59 1.35
C TYR A 130 13.02 -17.87 2.40
N ASP A 131 13.41 -17.94 3.67
CA ASP A 131 12.51 -18.16 4.81
C ASP A 131 12.60 -16.95 5.73
N ILE A 132 11.61 -16.08 5.66
CA ILE A 132 11.56 -14.81 6.39
C ILE A 132 10.68 -14.97 7.62
N VAL A 133 11.24 -14.63 8.78
CA VAL A 133 10.52 -14.64 10.06
C VAL A 133 10.09 -13.21 10.40
N ILE A 134 8.79 -12.94 10.38
CA ILE A 134 8.22 -11.64 10.75
C ILE A 134 7.37 -11.82 12.01
N GLU A 135 7.66 -11.07 13.07
CA GLU A 135 6.78 -10.97 14.23
C GLU A 135 5.53 -10.17 13.85
N PRO A 136 4.34 -10.77 13.84
CA PRO A 136 3.12 -10.06 13.56
C PRO A 136 2.76 -9.10 14.70
N LYS A 137 2.91 -7.80 14.45
CA LYS A 137 2.52 -6.69 15.34
C LYS A 137 1.57 -5.73 14.61
N MET A 138 1.23 -4.59 15.21
CA MET A 138 0.42 -3.53 14.57
C MET A 138 1.14 -2.79 13.42
N SER A 139 2.21 -3.34 12.85
CA SER A 139 2.93 -2.78 11.71
C SER A 139 2.49 -3.45 10.41
N PHE A 140 2.40 -2.66 9.34
CA PHE A 140 2.10 -3.19 8.00
C PHE A 140 3.27 -4.01 7.42
N GLY A 141 2.97 -4.96 6.52
CA GLY A 141 3.99 -5.75 5.82
C GLY A 141 4.17 -7.19 6.29
N THR A 142 3.18 -7.79 6.97
CA THR A 142 3.21 -9.23 7.31
C THR A 142 3.15 -10.17 6.09
N GLY A 143 3.08 -9.62 4.88
CA GLY A 143 2.93 -10.34 3.60
C GLY A 143 1.48 -10.64 3.22
N HIS A 144 0.53 -10.59 4.16
CA HIS A 144 -0.87 -11.05 3.96
C HIS A 144 -1.63 -10.14 2.99
N HIS A 145 -1.21 -8.89 2.87
CA HIS A 145 -1.79 -7.92 1.96
C HIS A 145 -1.23 -8.10 0.54
N GLU A 146 -2.09 -7.93 -0.47
CA GLU A 146 -1.76 -8.12 -1.89
C GLU A 146 -0.55 -7.30 -2.31
N THR A 147 -0.45 -6.06 -1.83
CA THR A 147 0.64 -5.14 -2.17
C THR A 147 2.00 -5.66 -1.70
N THR A 148 2.10 -6.17 -0.47
CA THR A 148 3.34 -6.77 0.03
C THR A 148 3.69 -8.02 -0.78
N HIS A 149 2.72 -8.89 -1.04
CA HIS A 149 2.93 -10.09 -1.85
C HIS A 149 3.50 -9.76 -3.23
N MET A 150 2.89 -8.81 -3.95
CA MET A 150 3.36 -8.42 -5.29
C MET A 150 4.73 -7.71 -5.26
N MET A 151 5.05 -6.95 -4.21
CA MET A 151 6.38 -6.37 -4.03
C MET A 151 7.45 -7.45 -3.79
N LEU A 152 7.13 -8.49 -3.00
CA LEU A 152 8.01 -9.65 -2.85
C LEU A 152 8.22 -10.37 -4.19
N GLN A 153 7.19 -10.51 -5.03
CA GLN A 153 7.33 -11.06 -6.39
C GLN A 153 8.28 -10.23 -7.25
N HIS A 154 8.19 -8.89 -7.20
CA HIS A 154 9.17 -8.04 -7.88
C HIS A 154 10.59 -8.27 -7.36
N ILE A 155 10.80 -8.34 -6.05
CA ILE A 155 12.14 -8.61 -5.50
C ILE A 155 12.66 -9.98 -5.97
N LEU A 156 11.81 -11.02 -5.94
CA LEU A 156 12.16 -12.36 -6.40
C LEU A 156 12.53 -12.39 -7.89
N ALA A 157 11.85 -11.61 -8.73
CA ALA A 157 12.08 -11.56 -10.17
C ALA A 157 13.30 -10.73 -10.61
N HIS A 158 13.98 -10.01 -9.70
CA HIS A 158 15.10 -9.15 -10.03
C HIS A 158 16.38 -9.51 -9.26
N ASN A 159 17.52 -9.01 -9.76
CA ASN A 159 18.84 -9.24 -9.16
C ASN A 159 19.18 -8.12 -8.16
N PHE A 160 19.46 -8.50 -6.92
CA PHE A 160 19.85 -7.61 -5.83
C PHE A 160 21.32 -7.78 -5.43
N GLU A 161 22.04 -8.73 -6.03
CA GLU A 161 23.44 -9.02 -5.70
C GLU A 161 24.32 -7.76 -5.81
N GLY A 162 24.94 -7.37 -4.69
CA GLY A 162 25.82 -6.22 -4.57
C GLY A 162 25.13 -4.86 -4.75
N LYS A 163 23.80 -4.78 -4.64
CA LYS A 163 23.01 -3.56 -4.89
C LYS A 163 22.79 -2.74 -3.62
N SER A 164 22.72 -1.41 -3.78
CA SER A 164 22.19 -0.51 -2.75
C SER A 164 20.68 -0.34 -2.90
N VAL A 165 19.96 -0.40 -1.79
CA VAL A 165 18.49 -0.43 -1.75
C VAL A 165 17.93 0.59 -0.76
N LEU A 166 16.87 1.28 -1.13
CA LEU A 166 16.06 2.07 -0.23
C LEU A 166 14.67 1.41 -0.10
N ASP A 167 14.23 1.16 1.13
CA ASP A 167 12.88 0.67 1.44
C ASP A 167 12.12 1.75 2.23
N MET A 168 11.28 2.53 1.56
CA MET A 168 10.49 3.61 2.15
C MET A 168 9.13 3.13 2.64
N GLY A 169 8.81 3.45 3.90
CA GLY A 169 7.65 2.91 4.60
C GLY A 169 7.85 1.43 4.87
N THR A 170 8.99 1.07 5.46
CA THR A 170 9.44 -0.32 5.58
C THR A 170 8.52 -1.18 6.45
N GLY A 171 7.73 -0.58 7.36
CA GLY A 171 6.78 -1.28 8.21
C GLY A 171 7.46 -2.36 9.06
N THR A 172 7.15 -3.63 8.78
CA THR A 172 7.79 -4.80 9.40
C THR A 172 9.25 -5.05 8.99
N GLY A 173 9.76 -4.40 7.94
CA GLY A 173 11.09 -4.66 7.38
C GLY A 173 11.12 -5.74 6.30
N VAL A 174 9.99 -6.34 5.93
CA VAL A 174 9.94 -7.55 5.10
C VAL A 174 10.60 -7.39 3.72
N LEU A 175 10.47 -6.21 3.10
CA LEU A 175 11.04 -5.96 1.77
C LEU A 175 12.56 -5.78 1.85
N ALA A 176 13.04 -4.98 2.81
CA ALA A 176 14.46 -4.84 3.12
C ALA A 176 15.13 -6.19 3.45
N ILE A 177 14.48 -7.02 4.27
CA ILE A 177 14.98 -8.36 4.64
C ILE A 177 15.12 -9.25 3.41
N LEU A 178 14.09 -9.33 2.56
CA LEU A 178 14.19 -10.12 1.34
C LEU A 178 15.27 -9.57 0.40
N ALA A 179 15.40 -8.24 0.30
CA ALA A 179 16.45 -7.61 -0.52
C ALA A 179 17.85 -8.04 -0.07
N GLU A 180 18.14 -8.05 1.24
CA GLU A 180 19.41 -8.56 1.78
C GLU A 180 19.59 -10.05 1.49
N MET A 181 18.57 -10.87 1.71
CA MET A 181 18.62 -12.31 1.40
C MET A 181 18.87 -12.58 -0.10
N LYS A 182 18.55 -11.62 -0.98
CA LYS A 182 18.84 -11.65 -2.42
C LYS A 182 20.19 -11.03 -2.80
N GLY A 183 21.02 -10.68 -1.81
CA GLY A 183 22.40 -10.25 -1.99
C GLY A 183 22.61 -8.73 -1.99
N ALA A 184 21.62 -7.92 -1.62
CA ALA A 184 21.85 -6.49 -1.42
C ALA A 184 22.78 -6.26 -0.21
N ILE A 185 23.67 -5.27 -0.32
CA ILE A 185 24.79 -5.08 0.64
C ILE A 185 24.77 -3.73 1.37
N ASP A 186 23.86 -2.84 0.98
CA ASP A 186 23.71 -1.49 1.54
C ASP A 186 22.24 -1.08 1.44
N ILE A 187 21.49 -1.27 2.53
CA ILE A 187 20.04 -1.11 2.54
C ILE A 187 19.64 -0.09 3.61
N ASP A 188 18.94 0.97 3.21
CA ASP A 188 18.27 1.87 4.17
C ASP A 188 16.78 1.55 4.19
N ALA A 189 16.26 1.26 5.39
CA ALA A 189 14.86 0.95 5.63
C ALA A 189 14.26 2.03 6.53
N ILE A 190 13.37 2.86 6.00
CA ILE A 190 12.92 4.08 6.68
C ILE A 190 11.41 4.00 6.93
N ASP A 191 10.99 4.29 8.16
CA ASP A 191 9.58 4.45 8.50
C ASP A 191 9.37 5.66 9.43
N ILE A 192 8.26 6.37 9.25
CA ILE A 192 7.91 7.54 10.08
C ILE A 192 7.28 7.12 11.41
N ASP A 193 6.72 5.91 11.48
CA ASP A 193 6.11 5.39 12.70
C ASP A 193 7.17 4.70 13.58
N HIS A 194 7.35 5.22 14.79
CA HIS A 194 8.25 4.67 15.80
C HIS A 194 8.01 3.16 16.07
N TRP A 195 6.76 2.70 16.06
CA TRP A 195 6.44 1.29 16.27
C TRP A 195 6.87 0.42 15.09
N CYS A 196 6.72 0.92 13.86
CA CYS A 196 7.25 0.24 12.66
C CYS A 196 8.78 0.20 12.69
N TYR A 197 9.44 1.31 13.04
CA TYR A 197 10.89 1.38 13.22
C TYR A 197 11.40 0.30 14.20
N LEU A 198 10.82 0.21 15.40
CA LEU A 198 11.20 -0.81 16.38
C LEU A 198 10.93 -2.23 15.89
N ASN A 199 9.80 -2.46 15.21
CA ASN A 199 9.46 -3.78 14.70
C ASN A 199 10.39 -4.21 13.56
N ALA A 200 10.75 -3.30 12.66
CA ALA A 200 11.72 -3.56 11.60
C ALA A 200 13.10 -3.91 12.17
N LEU A 201 13.58 -3.20 13.20
CA LEU A 201 14.82 -3.55 13.89
C LEU A 201 14.82 -4.98 14.43
N GLU A 202 13.76 -5.35 15.16
CA GLU A 202 13.63 -6.70 15.73
C GLU A 202 13.54 -7.78 14.65
N ASN A 203 12.82 -7.53 13.55
CA ASN A 203 12.70 -8.48 12.45
C ASN A 203 14.01 -8.62 11.65
N VAL A 204 14.73 -7.52 11.42
CA VAL A 204 16.06 -7.54 10.79
C VAL A 204 17.02 -8.42 11.61
N GLU A 205 17.07 -8.20 12.93
CA GLU A 205 17.88 -9.02 13.85
C GLU A 205 17.46 -10.50 13.80
N ARG A 206 16.15 -10.77 13.83
CA ARG A 206 15.59 -12.12 13.82
C ARG A 206 15.92 -12.92 12.56
N ASN A 207 16.10 -12.24 11.44
CA ASN A 207 16.48 -12.87 10.17
C ASN A 207 17.99 -12.94 9.96
N GLY A 208 18.80 -12.47 10.92
CA GLY A 208 20.26 -12.47 10.81
C GLY A 208 20.77 -11.54 9.71
N CYS A 209 20.02 -10.47 9.42
CA CYS A 209 20.38 -9.46 8.44
C CYS A 209 21.33 -8.43 9.08
N HIS A 210 22.36 -8.03 8.34
CA HIS A 210 23.47 -7.19 8.81
C HIS A 210 23.77 -5.99 7.89
N HIS A 211 23.15 -5.95 6.71
CA HIS A 211 23.35 -4.90 5.71
C HIS A 211 22.19 -3.88 5.68
N ILE A 212 21.21 -4.03 6.58
CA ILE A 212 20.07 -3.12 6.71
C ILE A 212 20.29 -2.12 7.83
N GLN A 213 20.30 -0.84 7.48
CA GLN A 213 20.18 0.27 8.41
C GLN A 213 18.71 0.70 8.50
N VAL A 214 18.10 0.47 9.66
CA VAL A 214 16.73 0.94 9.93
C VAL A 214 16.79 2.36 10.49
N LEU A 215 15.99 3.28 9.95
CA LEU A 215 15.93 4.70 10.34
C LEU A 215 14.48 5.12 10.63
N GLU A 216 14.31 5.97 11.64
CA GLU A 216 13.01 6.59 11.96
C GLU A 216 12.93 7.96 11.27
N GLY A 217 11.94 8.16 10.41
CA GLY A 217 11.69 9.43 9.73
C GLY A 217 10.95 9.32 8.40
N ASP A 218 10.91 10.41 7.65
CA ASP A 218 10.28 10.49 6.32
C ASP A 218 11.32 10.58 5.19
N SER A 219 10.88 10.93 3.97
CA SER A 219 11.75 11.08 2.80
C SER A 219 12.91 12.09 3.00
N SER A 220 12.82 13.01 3.97
CA SER A 220 13.92 13.92 4.31
C SER A 220 15.07 13.25 5.08
N THR A 221 14.86 12.04 5.60
CA THR A 221 15.87 11.25 6.33
C THR A 221 16.83 10.54 5.38
N ILE A 222 16.50 10.47 4.08
CA ILE A 222 17.36 9.89 3.05
C ILE A 222 18.68 10.69 3.00
N PRO A 223 19.85 10.06 3.17
CA PRO A 223 21.12 10.79 3.17
C PRO A 223 21.38 11.51 1.83
N HIS A 224 21.64 12.82 1.88
CA HIS A 224 21.74 13.68 0.69
C HIS A 224 22.76 13.25 -0.38
N HIS A 225 23.76 12.44 -0.03
CA HIS A 225 24.84 12.01 -0.93
C HIS A 225 24.73 10.53 -1.31
N LYS A 226 23.67 9.84 -0.86
CA LYS A 226 23.48 8.41 -1.11
C LYS A 226 22.60 8.21 -2.33
N GLU A 227 23.05 7.32 -3.20
CA GLU A 227 22.31 6.88 -4.39
C GLU A 227 22.03 5.38 -4.33
N TYR A 228 20.83 4.98 -4.74
CA TYR A 228 20.35 3.61 -4.69
C TYR A 228 20.26 3.00 -6.08
N ASP A 229 20.65 1.74 -6.19
CA ASP A 229 20.33 0.95 -7.38
C ASP A 229 18.83 0.62 -7.44
N ILE A 230 18.18 0.46 -6.29
CA ILE A 230 16.77 0.07 -6.22
C ILE A 230 16.08 0.88 -5.13
N VAL A 231 14.91 1.44 -5.44
CA VAL A 231 14.01 2.05 -4.46
C VAL A 231 12.71 1.24 -4.42
N LEU A 232 12.30 0.83 -3.23
CA LEU A 232 11.08 0.11 -2.92
C LEU A 232 10.20 1.05 -2.08
N ALA A 233 8.94 1.24 -2.47
CA ALA A 233 7.98 2.00 -1.66
C ALA A 233 6.58 1.39 -1.78
N ASN A 234 6.10 0.77 -0.71
CA ASN A 234 4.76 0.19 -0.62
C ASN A 234 3.91 1.01 0.37
N ILE A 235 3.51 2.20 -0.07
CA ILE A 235 2.87 3.22 0.77
C ILE A 235 1.70 3.88 0.06
N ASN A 236 0.92 4.67 0.79
CA ASN A 236 -0.26 5.34 0.24
C ASN A 236 0.07 6.25 -0.96
N ARG A 237 -0.80 6.22 -1.98
CA ARG A 237 -0.77 7.05 -3.19
C ARG A 237 -0.37 8.51 -2.95
N ASN A 238 -0.97 9.19 -1.98
CA ASN A 238 -0.75 10.63 -1.80
C ASN A 238 0.67 10.93 -1.32
N ILE A 239 1.27 10.02 -0.53
CA ILE A 239 2.66 10.12 -0.11
C ILE A 239 3.59 9.83 -1.29
N LEU A 240 3.28 8.82 -2.11
CA LEU A 240 4.03 8.55 -3.34
C LEU A 240 4.08 9.77 -4.26
N LEU A 241 2.93 10.41 -4.53
CA LEU A 241 2.88 11.60 -5.40
C LEU A 241 3.73 12.76 -4.87
N LYS A 242 3.86 12.89 -3.55
CA LYS A 242 4.71 13.88 -2.89
C LYS A 242 6.19 13.51 -3.00
N ASP A 243 6.54 12.24 -2.81
CA ASP A 243 7.93 11.81 -2.60
C ASP A 243 8.63 11.24 -3.85
N ILE A 244 7.92 10.95 -4.95
CA ILE A 244 8.53 10.42 -6.20
C ILE A 244 9.72 11.27 -6.68
N SER A 245 9.66 12.60 -6.55
CA SER A 245 10.78 13.47 -6.93
C SER A 245 12.01 13.26 -6.03
N VAL A 246 11.82 12.96 -4.75
CA VAL A 246 12.91 12.61 -3.84
C VAL A 246 13.51 11.26 -4.23
N TYR A 247 12.66 10.26 -4.51
CA TYR A 247 13.11 8.93 -4.91
C TYR A 247 13.90 8.96 -6.22
N ALA A 248 13.44 9.73 -7.21
CA ALA A 248 14.16 9.88 -8.48
C ALA A 248 15.53 10.56 -8.29
N ASN A 249 15.63 11.54 -7.38
CA ASN A 249 16.89 12.25 -7.12
C ASN A 249 17.95 11.37 -6.43
N CYS A 250 17.54 10.38 -5.63
CA CYS A 250 18.45 9.42 -5.02
C CYS A 250 18.56 8.09 -5.79
N LEU A 251 17.94 7.96 -6.96
CA LEU A 251 18.03 6.75 -7.78
C LEU A 251 19.18 6.87 -8.79
N LYS A 252 20.04 5.85 -8.88
CA LYS A 252 21.10 5.77 -9.89
C LYS A 252 20.49 5.75 -11.31
N ARG A 253 21.24 6.21 -12.32
CA ARG A 253 20.80 6.29 -13.73
C ARG A 253 20.23 5.00 -14.35
N ASN A 254 20.62 3.82 -13.85
CA ASN A 254 20.08 2.52 -14.29
C ASN A 254 19.28 1.84 -13.18
N GLY A 255 18.87 2.61 -12.17
CA GLY A 255 18.16 2.12 -11.02
C GLY A 255 16.71 1.79 -11.31
N LEU A 256 16.12 1.01 -10.41
CA LEU A 256 14.76 0.52 -10.51
C LEU A 256 13.93 1.14 -9.40
N LEU A 257 12.76 1.68 -9.74
CA LEU A 257 11.78 2.15 -8.76
C LEU A 257 10.58 1.19 -8.76
N PHE A 258 10.30 0.57 -7.63
CA PHE A 258 9.13 -0.27 -7.42
C PHE A 258 8.16 0.41 -6.46
N LEU A 259 6.92 0.59 -6.89
CA LEU A 259 5.88 1.24 -6.11
C LEU A 259 4.67 0.31 -5.92
N SER A 260 4.04 0.35 -4.76
CA SER A 260 2.75 -0.29 -4.49
C SER A 260 2.02 0.47 -3.37
N GLY A 261 0.86 -0.01 -2.92
CA GLY A 261 0.03 0.67 -1.91
C GLY A 261 -1.06 1.57 -2.49
N PHE A 262 -1.41 1.36 -3.77
CA PHE A 262 -2.45 2.09 -4.49
C PHE A 262 -3.19 1.17 -5.48
N TYR A 263 -4.33 1.64 -6.01
CA TYR A 263 -5.18 0.87 -6.91
C TYR A 263 -4.75 0.99 -8.37
N TYR A 264 -5.16 0.05 -9.21
CA TYR A 264 -4.83 0.00 -10.64
C TYR A 264 -5.12 1.33 -11.37
N ASP A 265 -6.25 1.96 -11.08
CA ASP A 265 -6.64 3.23 -11.72
C ASP A 265 -5.69 4.40 -11.40
N ASP A 266 -4.96 4.31 -10.28
CA ASP A 266 -3.98 5.33 -9.88
C ASP A 266 -2.66 5.24 -10.66
N ILE A 267 -2.44 4.20 -11.48
CA ILE A 267 -1.25 4.07 -12.33
C ILE A 267 -1.09 5.30 -13.24
N ILE A 268 -2.20 5.86 -13.74
CA ILE A 268 -2.17 7.01 -14.65
C ILE A 268 -1.55 8.22 -13.96
N VAL A 269 -2.04 8.57 -12.76
CA VAL A 269 -1.54 9.74 -12.02
C VAL A 269 -0.12 9.53 -11.49
N ILE A 270 0.21 8.32 -11.01
CA ILE A 270 1.56 7.96 -10.56
C ILE A 270 2.54 8.01 -11.74
N SER A 271 2.15 7.48 -12.91
CA SER A 271 3.01 7.48 -14.10
C SER A 271 3.25 8.88 -14.63
N ALA A 272 2.23 9.76 -14.63
CA ALA A 272 2.41 11.17 -14.98
C ALA A 272 3.48 11.82 -14.08
N LYS A 273 3.42 11.59 -12.76
CA LYS A 273 4.40 12.12 -11.82
C LYS A 273 5.81 11.55 -12.04
N CYS A 274 5.93 10.26 -12.35
CA CYS A 274 7.20 9.62 -12.71
C CYS A 274 7.80 10.21 -13.98
N ILE A 275 6.99 10.52 -15.00
CA ILE A 275 7.45 11.09 -16.27
C ILE A 275 8.09 12.47 -16.06
N GLU A 276 7.54 13.32 -15.18
CA GLU A 276 8.10 14.63 -14.82
C GLU A 276 9.56 14.55 -14.33
N VAL A 277 9.94 13.41 -13.75
CA VAL A 277 11.27 13.16 -13.17
C VAL A 277 12.11 12.18 -14.00
N GLY A 278 11.71 11.94 -15.25
CA GLY A 278 12.48 11.13 -16.21
C GLY A 278 12.36 9.61 -16.03
N LEU A 279 11.38 9.14 -15.24
CA LEU A 279 11.07 7.73 -15.06
C LEU A 279 9.94 7.32 -16.00
N LYS A 280 10.08 6.17 -16.66
CA LYS A 280 9.04 5.57 -17.49
C LYS A 280 8.49 4.30 -16.86
N PHE A 281 7.20 4.08 -17.03
CA PHE A 281 6.56 2.82 -16.67
C PHE A 281 7.17 1.68 -17.47
N GLU A 282 7.46 0.55 -16.83
CA GLU A 282 7.95 -0.66 -17.50
C GLU A 282 6.93 -1.81 -17.46
N LYS A 283 6.41 -2.14 -16.27
CA LYS A 283 5.44 -3.23 -16.06
C LYS A 283 4.74 -3.12 -14.71
N ASN A 284 3.68 -3.90 -14.53
CA ASN A 284 3.00 -4.07 -13.25
C ASN A 284 2.64 -5.54 -12.97
N ILE A 285 2.33 -5.81 -11.71
CA ILE A 285 1.59 -7.00 -11.24
C ILE A 285 0.32 -6.44 -10.60
N GLU A 286 -0.81 -7.10 -10.82
CA GLU A 286 -2.11 -6.70 -10.28
C GLU A 286 -2.78 -7.87 -9.55
N LYS A 287 -3.41 -7.56 -8.41
CA LYS A 287 -4.19 -8.52 -7.64
C LYS A 287 -5.29 -7.79 -6.86
N ASN A 288 -6.54 -8.19 -7.06
CA ASN A 288 -7.72 -7.60 -6.38
C ASN A 288 -7.75 -6.07 -6.46
N ASN A 289 -7.53 -5.51 -7.66
CA ASN A 289 -7.41 -4.07 -7.96
C ASN A 289 -6.20 -3.35 -7.34
N TRP A 290 -5.43 -3.98 -6.47
CA TRP A 290 -4.14 -3.45 -6.03
C TRP A 290 -3.08 -3.69 -7.10
N VAL A 291 -2.11 -2.79 -7.18
CA VAL A 291 -1.02 -2.89 -8.15
C VAL A 291 0.36 -2.74 -7.50
N ALA A 292 1.34 -3.47 -8.00
CA ALA A 292 2.76 -3.20 -7.81
C ALA A 292 3.43 -2.93 -9.16
N VAL A 293 4.00 -1.75 -9.33
CA VAL A 293 4.54 -1.25 -10.60
C VAL A 293 6.05 -1.12 -10.55
N LYS A 294 6.68 -1.19 -11.72
CA LYS A 294 8.11 -0.96 -11.92
C LYS A 294 8.33 0.20 -12.88
N TYR A 295 9.16 1.15 -12.48
CA TYR A 295 9.66 2.24 -13.30
C TYR A 295 11.18 2.16 -13.46
N VAL A 296 11.67 2.70 -14.57
CA VAL A 296 13.10 2.79 -14.88
C VAL A 296 13.41 4.15 -15.49
N PHE A 297 14.64 4.63 -15.36
CA PHE A 297 15.05 5.84 -16.06
C PHE A 297 14.91 5.70 -17.56
N TRP A 298 14.31 6.71 -18.16
CA TRP A 298 14.19 6.79 -19.60
C TRP A 298 15.46 7.41 -20.16
N ASN A 299 16.21 6.61 -20.91
CA ASN A 299 17.38 7.11 -21.60
C ASN A 299 16.93 7.89 -22.86
N ILE A 300 16.66 9.19 -22.69
CA ILE A 300 16.26 10.12 -23.77
C ILE A 300 17.26 10.03 -24.93
N PHE A 301 18.56 9.89 -24.63
CA PHE A 301 19.61 9.73 -25.63
C PHE A 301 19.48 8.42 -26.41
N LYS A 302 19.03 7.33 -25.80
CA LYS A 302 18.81 6.06 -26.53
C LYS A 302 17.56 6.11 -27.38
N PHE A 303 16.53 6.89 -27.01
CA PHE A 303 15.38 7.17 -27.89
C PHE A 303 15.79 8.10 -29.05
N MET A 304 16.48 9.21 -28.76
CA MET A 304 17.03 10.11 -29.78
C MET A 304 18.01 9.38 -30.70
N VAL A 305 18.96 8.59 -30.18
CA VAL A 305 19.90 7.78 -30.95
C VAL A 305 19.21 6.62 -31.64
N LYS A 306 18.18 5.99 -31.07
CA LYS A 306 17.39 4.97 -31.79
C LYS A 306 16.62 5.62 -32.95
N ASN A 307 16.08 6.82 -32.76
CA ASN A 307 15.51 7.63 -33.84
C ASN A 307 16.58 8.16 -34.81
N LEU A 308 17.80 8.46 -34.36
CA LEU A 308 18.92 8.93 -35.18
C LEU A 308 19.56 7.77 -35.96
N VAL A 309 19.62 6.57 -35.37
CA VAL A 309 20.10 5.31 -35.94
C VAL A 309 19.04 4.70 -36.86
N MET A 310 17.76 4.85 -36.53
CA MET A 310 16.66 4.59 -37.47
C MET A 310 16.75 5.58 -38.63
N SER A 311 16.92 6.88 -38.38
CA SER A 311 17.14 7.91 -39.41
C SER A 311 18.40 7.67 -40.25
N THR A 312 19.50 7.12 -39.70
CA THR A 312 20.73 6.82 -40.46
C THR A 312 20.69 5.47 -41.16
N LYS A 313 19.97 4.46 -40.62
CA LYS A 313 19.66 3.22 -41.33
C LYS A 313 18.67 3.46 -42.46
N GLU A 314 17.69 4.35 -42.26
CA GLU A 314 16.80 4.88 -43.30
C GLU A 314 17.63 5.59 -44.37
N LYS A 315 18.56 6.50 -44.02
CA LYS A 315 19.44 7.15 -45.02
C LYS A 315 20.32 6.19 -45.84
N ILE A 316 20.84 5.11 -45.25
CA ILE A 316 21.67 4.12 -45.98
C ILE A 316 20.79 3.17 -46.82
N SER A 317 19.52 2.99 -46.43
CA SER A 317 18.50 2.26 -47.19
C SER A 317 17.92 3.11 -48.35
N GLU A 318 17.74 4.42 -48.12
CA GLU A 318 17.21 5.43 -49.06
C GLU A 318 18.18 5.70 -50.22
N GLU A 319 19.50 5.58 -50.02
CA GLU A 319 20.46 5.73 -51.12
C GLU A 319 20.41 4.56 -52.14
N LEU A 320 19.81 3.42 -51.77
CA LEU A 320 19.72 2.23 -52.64
C LEU A 320 18.31 1.98 -53.20
N LEU A 321 17.29 2.69 -52.73
CA LEU A 321 15.91 2.54 -53.19
C LEU A 321 15.30 3.93 -53.37
N LEU A 322 15.48 4.45 -54.58
CA LEU A 322 14.64 5.52 -55.12
C LEU A 322 13.16 5.13 -54.98
N GLU A 323 12.35 6.12 -54.56
CA GLU A 323 10.87 6.14 -54.49
C GLU A 323 10.22 5.50 -53.24
N GLU A 324 9.92 6.32 -52.23
CA GLU A 324 8.57 6.54 -51.60
C GLU A 324 8.71 7.26 -50.23
N GLU A 325 8.15 8.48 -50.10
CA GLU A 325 8.12 9.28 -48.86
C GLU A 325 7.09 8.73 -47.85
N THR A 326 7.48 8.50 -46.60
CA THR A 326 6.51 8.26 -45.50
C THR A 326 6.04 9.58 -44.88
N ILE A 327 4.80 9.96 -45.21
CA ILE A 327 4.09 11.17 -44.78
C ILE A 327 3.67 11.03 -43.30
N LYS A 328 3.97 12.04 -42.47
CA LYS A 328 3.39 12.16 -41.11
C LYS A 328 1.88 12.45 -41.24
N PRO A 329 0.98 11.70 -40.57
CA PRO A 329 -0.45 11.91 -40.73
C PRO A 329 -0.87 13.26 -40.16
N ASN A 330 -1.80 13.94 -40.83
CA ASN A 330 -2.32 15.24 -40.41
C ASN A 330 -3.35 15.03 -39.29
N GLU A 331 -3.54 16.03 -38.43
CA GLU A 331 -4.48 15.97 -37.29
C GLU A 331 -5.39 17.19 -37.25
N ILE A 332 -6.68 17.01 -36.93
CA ILE A 332 -7.57 18.12 -36.56
C ILE A 332 -7.46 18.35 -35.05
N ILE A 333 -7.07 19.56 -34.67
CA ILE A 333 -7.09 20.04 -33.28
C ILE A 333 -8.32 20.94 -33.09
N LEU A 334 -9.17 20.60 -32.11
CA LEU A 334 -10.27 21.43 -31.63
C LEU A 334 -9.79 22.26 -30.44
N PHE A 335 -10.13 23.54 -30.41
CA PHE A 335 -9.81 24.49 -29.35
C PHE A 335 -11.05 24.87 -28.56
N ASN A 336 -10.85 25.17 -27.28
CA ASN A 336 -11.92 25.65 -26.42
C ASN A 336 -12.35 27.05 -26.82
N ASP A 337 -13.64 27.34 -26.71
CA ASP A 337 -14.21 28.66 -26.86
C ASP A 337 -15.25 28.93 -25.77
N ASP A 338 -15.55 30.21 -25.53
CA ASP A 338 -16.51 30.64 -24.50
C ASP A 338 -17.93 30.81 -25.06
N VAL A 339 -18.19 30.34 -26.29
CA VAL A 339 -19.40 30.66 -27.05
C VAL A 339 -20.31 29.44 -27.21
N ASN A 340 -19.73 28.26 -27.43
CA ASN A 340 -20.46 27.04 -27.74
C ASN A 340 -20.77 26.20 -26.49
N THR A 341 -21.95 25.59 -26.46
CA THR A 341 -22.35 24.70 -25.36
C THR A 341 -21.73 23.30 -25.55
N PHE A 342 -21.57 22.56 -24.45
CA PHE A 342 -21.08 21.17 -24.48
C PHE A 342 -21.90 20.29 -25.42
N GLU A 343 -23.24 20.40 -25.37
CA GLU A 343 -24.14 19.64 -26.24
C GLU A 343 -23.86 19.91 -27.72
N HIS A 344 -23.69 21.19 -28.09
CA HIS A 344 -23.40 21.58 -29.47
C HIS A 344 -22.06 21.04 -29.95
N VAL A 345 -21.03 21.05 -29.09
CA VAL A 345 -19.72 20.47 -29.40
C VAL A 345 -19.83 18.96 -29.59
N ILE A 346 -20.55 18.26 -28.71
CA ILE A 346 -20.72 16.81 -28.75
C ILE A 346 -21.46 16.38 -30.02
N GLU A 347 -22.61 16.99 -30.32
CA GLU A 347 -23.40 16.69 -31.52
C GLU A 347 -22.58 16.94 -32.80
N THR A 348 -21.83 18.04 -32.84
CA THR A 348 -20.98 18.39 -33.99
C THR A 348 -19.84 17.39 -34.18
N LEU A 349 -19.21 16.89 -33.11
CA LEU A 349 -18.15 15.88 -33.21
C LEU A 349 -18.66 14.52 -33.69
N ILE A 350 -19.88 14.14 -33.29
CA ILE A 350 -20.53 12.93 -33.78
C ILE A 350 -20.81 13.04 -35.29
N ASP A 351 -21.40 14.15 -35.74
CA ASP A 351 -21.78 14.37 -37.14
C ASP A 351 -20.59 14.60 -38.10
N VAL A 352 -19.56 15.33 -37.64
CA VAL A 352 -18.47 15.78 -38.51
C VAL A 352 -17.23 14.89 -38.41
N CYS A 353 -16.93 14.35 -37.23
CA CYS A 353 -15.74 13.55 -36.97
C CYS A 353 -16.04 12.04 -36.84
N ASP A 354 -17.28 11.61 -37.03
CA ASP A 354 -17.75 10.23 -36.86
C ASP A 354 -17.43 9.67 -35.47
N HIS A 355 -17.52 10.49 -34.43
CA HIS A 355 -17.30 10.06 -33.05
C HIS A 355 -18.49 9.26 -32.53
N SER A 356 -18.24 8.27 -31.67
CA SER A 356 -19.31 7.76 -30.80
C SER A 356 -19.70 8.81 -29.76
N PRO A 357 -20.91 8.73 -29.16
CA PRO A 357 -21.33 9.68 -28.13
C PRO A 357 -20.34 9.81 -26.97
N VAL A 358 -19.76 8.69 -26.54
CA VAL A 358 -18.77 8.66 -25.45
C VAL A 358 -17.46 9.34 -25.87
N GLN A 359 -16.99 9.15 -27.11
CA GLN A 359 -15.77 9.82 -27.60
C GLN A 359 -15.98 11.33 -27.71
N ALA A 360 -17.14 11.76 -28.21
CA ALA A 360 -17.46 13.18 -28.35
C ALA A 360 -17.58 13.87 -26.98
N GLU A 361 -18.20 13.22 -25.99
CA GLU A 361 -18.27 13.71 -24.60
C GLU A 361 -16.88 13.83 -23.97
N GLN A 362 -16.03 12.81 -24.13
CA GLN A 362 -14.66 12.82 -23.63
C GLN A 362 -13.81 13.93 -24.28
N CYS A 363 -13.89 14.08 -25.60
CA CYS A 363 -13.20 15.16 -26.32
C CYS A 363 -13.69 16.53 -25.85
N SER A 364 -15.00 16.72 -25.67
CA SER A 364 -15.57 17.97 -25.17
C SER A 364 -15.06 18.34 -23.78
N LEU A 365 -14.99 17.37 -22.86
CA LEU A 365 -14.39 17.57 -21.53
C LEU A 365 -12.89 17.91 -21.60
N ILE A 366 -12.13 17.20 -22.45
CA ILE A 366 -10.69 17.46 -22.62
C ILE A 366 -10.46 18.87 -23.16
N VAL A 367 -11.22 19.29 -24.17
CA VAL A 367 -11.13 20.65 -24.72
C VAL A 367 -11.43 21.68 -23.64
N HIS A 368 -12.48 21.49 -22.84
CA HIS A 368 -12.85 22.42 -21.78
C HIS A 368 -11.74 22.61 -20.72
N TYR A 369 -11.13 21.52 -20.26
CA TYR A 369 -10.13 21.59 -19.19
C TYR A 369 -8.71 21.89 -19.68
N ASN A 370 -8.33 21.38 -20.86
CA ASN A 370 -6.95 21.48 -21.38
C ASN A 370 -6.81 22.54 -22.48
N GLY A 371 -7.89 23.21 -22.86
CA GLY A 371 -7.92 24.26 -23.89
C GLY A 371 -7.89 23.76 -25.33
N LYS A 372 -7.50 22.49 -25.56
CA LYS A 372 -7.50 21.85 -26.89
C LYS A 372 -7.51 20.32 -26.84
N CYS A 373 -7.91 19.67 -27.93
CA CYS A 373 -7.92 18.21 -28.10
C CYS A 373 -7.75 17.83 -29.57
N THR A 374 -6.99 16.77 -29.86
CA THR A 374 -6.99 16.17 -31.21
C THR A 374 -8.27 15.37 -31.39
N VAL A 375 -9.07 15.70 -32.40
CA VAL A 375 -10.39 15.09 -32.64
C VAL A 375 -10.41 14.13 -33.83
N LYS A 376 -9.46 14.24 -34.78
CA LYS A 376 -9.35 13.30 -35.90
C LYS A 376 -7.93 13.28 -36.46
N THR A 377 -7.49 12.14 -36.95
CA THR A 377 -6.18 11.96 -37.63
C THR A 377 -6.42 11.28 -38.97
N GLY A 378 -5.74 11.72 -40.03
CA GLY A 378 -5.94 11.16 -41.36
C GLY A 378 -5.25 11.93 -42.49
N ASP A 379 -5.60 11.58 -43.71
CA ASP A 379 -5.13 12.29 -44.90
C ASP A 379 -5.72 13.71 -44.95
N TYR A 380 -4.91 14.69 -45.36
CA TYR A 380 -5.35 16.09 -45.48
C TYR A 380 -6.63 16.22 -46.30
N LYS A 381 -6.78 15.42 -47.36
CA LYS A 381 -7.98 15.42 -48.24
C LYS A 381 -9.27 14.97 -47.53
N ASP A 382 -9.18 14.14 -46.49
CA ASP A 382 -10.33 13.76 -45.66
C ASP A 382 -10.55 14.76 -44.52
N LEU A 383 -9.46 15.31 -43.95
CA LEU A 383 -9.55 16.23 -42.83
C LEU A 383 -10.01 17.65 -43.23
N GLU A 384 -9.60 18.15 -44.38
CA GLU A 384 -9.97 19.50 -44.87
C GLU A 384 -11.49 19.75 -44.92
N PRO A 385 -12.32 18.88 -45.54
CA PRO A 385 -13.77 19.09 -45.55
C PRO A 385 -14.40 18.97 -44.15
N ARG A 386 -13.84 18.13 -43.27
CA ARG A 386 -14.31 17.97 -41.89
C ARG A 386 -13.99 19.19 -41.04
N CYS A 387 -12.74 19.68 -41.08
CA CYS A 387 -12.33 20.89 -40.40
C CYS A 387 -13.16 22.10 -40.86
N SER A 388 -13.44 22.19 -42.16
CA SER A 388 -14.31 23.24 -42.72
C SER A 388 -15.74 23.17 -42.16
N ARG A 389 -16.30 21.97 -41.97
CA ARG A 389 -17.62 21.79 -41.34
C ARG A 389 -17.63 22.14 -39.85
N LEU A 390 -16.56 21.83 -39.11
CA LEU A 390 -16.40 22.28 -37.72
C LEU A 390 -16.40 23.80 -37.61
N LEU A 391 -15.64 24.48 -38.48
CA LEU A 391 -15.60 25.95 -38.54
C LEU A 391 -16.96 26.54 -38.93
N GLN A 392 -17.68 25.93 -39.87
CA GLN A 392 -19.04 26.34 -40.27
C GLN A 392 -20.07 26.15 -39.16
N ALA A 393 -19.89 25.14 -38.31
CA ALA A 393 -20.69 24.91 -37.10
C ALA A 393 -20.34 25.88 -35.96
N GLY A 394 -19.37 26.80 -36.17
CA GLY A 394 -18.99 27.82 -35.20
C GLY A 394 -17.93 27.38 -34.19
N LEU A 395 -17.32 26.20 -34.36
CA LEU A 395 -16.25 25.71 -33.50
C LEU A 395 -14.87 26.23 -33.95
N SER A 396 -13.92 26.32 -33.03
CA SER A 396 -12.52 26.68 -33.34
C SER A 396 -11.67 25.42 -33.59
N ALA A 397 -11.21 25.20 -34.82
CA ALA A 397 -10.39 24.03 -35.17
C ALA A 397 -9.32 24.34 -36.23
N GLU A 398 -8.21 23.58 -36.23
CA GLU A 398 -7.16 23.66 -37.27
C GLU A 398 -6.59 22.28 -37.62
N ILE A 399 -5.99 22.16 -38.82
CA ILE A 399 -5.25 20.95 -39.23
C ILE A 399 -3.75 21.19 -39.02
N VAL A 400 -3.06 20.27 -38.33
CA VAL A 400 -1.61 20.32 -38.01
C VAL A 400 -0.82 19.15 -38.57
#